data_AF-A0A6J7SM32-F1
#
_entry.id   AF-A0A6J7SM32-F1
#
_cell.length_a   1.000
_cell.length_b   1.000
_cell.length_c   1.000
_cell.angle_alpha   90.00
_cell.angle_beta   90.00
_cell.angle_gamma   90.00
#
_symmetry.space_group_name_H-M   'P 1'
#
loop_
_entity.id
_entity.type
_entity.pdbx_description
1 polymer ?
#
loop_
_entity_poly.entity_id
_entity_poly.type
_entity_poly.pdbx_seq_one_letter_code
_entity_poly.pdbx_strand_id
1 'polypeptide(L)'
;MTVHTISHIAINGLDADAYGALYVDSLGLNLVRRVHTNIEANTDAEISQAYEHETIIINNGERGVSIEAICRTIARPEDLPYPMDPIQLGVDRIYVQSANHEGDDVVITDPDGTKIQVSAGDRSYIKGIRMLVPDYQKSREFWPATLGLEVNDAPEGTEFQGFIDVRSGTDMFRIELEQSSLPVIPTNGYQLGAGRLAFTVDDVEATLERALATGAQEFGNLGRFELGPVTMVAGFWLEPSGVVIQALQFIKK
;
A
#
# COMPACT_ATOMS: atom_id res chain seq x y z
N MET A 1 7.04 -21.68 -2.40
CA MET A 1 7.44 -20.35 -1.93
C MET A 1 6.17 -19.67 -1.48
N THR A 2 6.15 -19.11 -0.26
CA THR A 2 4.88 -18.73 0.37
C THR A 2 4.98 -17.28 0.82
N VAL A 3 4.13 -16.41 0.27
CA VAL A 3 3.80 -15.14 0.93
C VAL A 3 3.08 -15.49 2.21
N HIS A 4 3.69 -15.13 3.35
CA HIS A 4 3.14 -15.49 4.66
C HIS A 4 2.02 -14.55 5.12
N THR A 5 2.15 -13.27 4.75
CA THR A 5 1.20 -12.20 5.06
C THR A 5 1.56 -10.93 4.29
N ILE A 6 0.58 -10.04 4.12
CA ILE A 6 0.85 -8.62 3.89
C ILE A 6 1.19 -7.98 5.25
N SER A 7 2.24 -7.17 5.28
CA SER A 7 2.77 -6.55 6.51
C SER A 7 2.13 -5.17 6.71
N HIS A 8 2.08 -4.37 5.65
CA HIS A 8 1.50 -3.04 5.67
C HIS A 8 1.22 -2.53 4.26
N ILE A 9 0.43 -1.46 4.20
CA ILE A 9 0.08 -0.69 3.02
C ILE A 9 0.50 0.74 3.31
N ALA A 10 1.37 1.31 2.51
CA ALA A 10 1.65 2.73 2.62
C ALA A 10 0.65 3.51 1.77
N ILE A 11 -0.05 4.47 2.36
CA ILE A 11 -0.91 5.45 1.68
C ILE A 11 -0.20 6.79 1.65
N ASN A 12 -0.39 7.57 0.59
CA ASN A 12 0.20 8.91 0.53
C ASN A 12 -0.82 9.91 1.04
N GLY A 13 -0.36 10.80 1.90
CA GLY A 13 -1.16 11.84 2.55
C GLY A 13 -0.58 13.23 2.29
N LEU A 14 -1.43 14.23 2.05
CA LEU A 14 -0.98 15.63 2.06
C LEU A 14 -1.00 16.25 3.47
N ASP A 15 -1.77 15.70 4.40
CA ASP A 15 -1.98 16.24 5.74
C ASP A 15 -2.00 15.13 6.81
N ALA A 16 -0.91 14.99 7.57
CA ALA A 16 -0.79 13.96 8.61
C ALA A 16 -1.93 14.02 9.64
N ASP A 17 -2.29 15.21 10.09
CA ASP A 17 -3.26 15.37 11.17
C ASP A 17 -4.68 15.06 10.69
N ALA A 18 -5.03 15.42 9.44
CA ALA A 18 -6.30 15.04 8.82
C ALA A 18 -6.45 13.51 8.71
N TYR A 19 -5.36 12.82 8.36
CA TYR A 19 -5.33 11.36 8.32
C TYR A 19 -5.45 10.75 9.72
N GLY A 20 -4.75 11.30 10.71
CA GLY A 20 -4.91 10.90 12.12
C GLY A 20 -6.36 11.02 12.59
N ALA A 21 -7.00 12.16 12.33
CA ALA A 21 -8.39 12.39 12.70
C ALA A 21 -9.37 11.43 12.00
N LEU A 22 -9.15 11.11 10.73
CA LEU A 22 -10.00 10.15 10.02
C LEU A 22 -9.77 8.72 10.53
N TYR A 23 -8.55 8.21 10.41
CA TYR A 23 -8.27 6.79 10.65
C TYR A 23 -8.26 6.42 12.14
N VAL A 24 -7.79 7.30 13.02
CA VAL A 24 -7.74 7.04 14.46
C VAL A 24 -9.04 7.49 15.12
N ASP A 25 -9.39 8.77 15.01
CA ASP A 25 -10.50 9.32 15.78
C ASP A 25 -11.88 8.92 15.22
N SER A 26 -12.03 8.86 13.90
CA SER A 26 -13.32 8.56 13.26
C SER A 26 -13.53 7.05 13.04
N LEU A 27 -12.50 6.32 12.63
CA LEU A 27 -12.59 4.88 12.33
C LEU A 27 -12.15 3.98 13.48
N GLY A 28 -11.59 4.55 14.55
CA GLY A 28 -11.19 3.81 15.75
C GLY A 28 -10.00 2.87 15.54
N LEU A 29 -9.17 3.10 14.52
CA LEU A 29 -7.93 2.33 14.33
C LEU A 29 -6.87 2.76 15.34
N ASN A 30 -5.90 1.87 15.60
CA ASN A 30 -4.87 2.12 16.60
C ASN A 30 -3.67 2.81 15.96
N LEU A 31 -3.31 3.99 16.49
CA LEU A 31 -2.05 4.63 16.16
C LEU A 31 -0.88 3.78 16.69
N VAL A 32 -0.08 3.21 15.79
CA VAL A 32 1.11 2.42 16.13
C VAL A 32 2.29 3.34 16.38
N ARG A 33 2.55 4.26 15.45
CA ARG A 33 3.71 5.13 15.48
C ARG A 33 3.49 6.37 14.63
N ARG A 34 3.98 7.50 15.10
CA ARG A 34 4.22 8.71 14.31
C ARG A 34 5.73 8.86 14.13
N VAL A 35 6.19 8.96 12.89
CA VAL A 35 7.61 9.12 12.54
C VAL A 35 7.78 10.51 11.96
N HIS A 36 8.63 11.31 12.58
CA HIS A 36 9.04 12.59 12.02
C HIS A 36 10.45 12.41 11.45
N THR A 37 10.59 12.65 10.16
CA THR A 37 11.86 12.54 9.42
C THR A 37 12.23 13.92 8.91
N ASN A 38 13.35 14.44 9.39
CA ASN A 38 13.95 15.65 8.84
C ASN A 38 15.10 15.21 7.93
N ILE A 39 15.00 15.51 6.64
CA ILE A 39 16.05 15.26 5.67
C ILE A 39 16.75 16.59 5.42
N GLU A 40 18.02 16.67 5.79
CA GLU A 40 18.85 17.85 5.52
C GLU A 40 19.23 17.92 4.03
N ALA A 41 19.36 19.12 3.49
CA ALA A 41 19.83 19.30 2.12
C ALA A 41 21.25 18.70 1.98
N ASN A 42 21.46 17.87 0.96
CA ASN A 42 22.73 17.24 0.58
C ASN A 42 23.17 15.99 1.37
N THR A 43 22.32 15.34 2.17
CA THR A 43 22.62 14.00 2.70
C THR A 43 22.29 12.86 1.74
N ASP A 44 21.40 13.12 0.77
CA ASP A 44 21.06 12.18 -0.30
C ASP A 44 21.24 12.89 -1.65
N ALA A 45 22.01 12.31 -2.56
CA ALA A 45 22.43 12.97 -3.81
C ALA A 45 21.24 13.29 -4.75
N GLU A 46 20.09 12.67 -4.52
CA GLU A 46 18.84 12.86 -5.26
C GLU A 46 17.95 13.96 -4.65
N ILE A 47 18.27 14.44 -3.45
CA ILE A 47 17.47 15.41 -2.69
C ILE A 47 18.23 16.73 -2.58
N SER A 48 17.89 17.66 -3.46
CA SER A 48 18.54 18.98 -3.55
C SER A 48 18.13 19.99 -2.47
N GLN A 49 17.14 19.68 -1.62
CA GLN A 49 16.60 20.59 -0.61
C GLN A 49 16.18 19.85 0.66
N ALA A 50 16.27 20.53 1.80
CA ALA A 50 15.83 19.98 3.07
C ALA A 50 14.29 19.90 3.10
N TYR A 51 13.76 18.81 3.64
CA TYR A 51 12.32 18.66 3.81
C TYR A 51 11.95 17.83 5.05
N GLU A 52 10.82 18.19 5.66
CA GLU A 52 10.29 17.57 6.87
C GLU A 52 9.09 16.70 6.54
N HIS A 53 9.26 15.40 6.68
CA HIS A 53 8.25 14.41 6.41
C HIS A 53 7.69 13.84 7.70
N GLU A 54 6.37 13.65 7.73
CA GLU A 54 5.70 12.93 8.79
C GLU A 54 5.09 11.65 8.27
N THR A 55 5.21 10.56 9.01
CA THR A 55 4.58 9.28 8.68
C THR A 55 3.71 8.85 9.83
N ILE A 56 2.48 8.44 9.55
CA ILE A 56 1.59 7.85 10.56
C ILE A 56 1.36 6.39 10.22
N ILE A 57 1.78 5.50 11.12
CA ILE A 57 1.53 4.07 11.03
C ILE A 57 0.36 3.74 11.94
N ILE A 58 -0.67 3.16 11.38
CA ILE A 58 -1.95 2.84 12.01
C ILE A 58 -2.22 1.36 11.77
N ASN A 59 -2.74 0.63 12.75
CA ASN A 59 -3.13 -0.76 12.59
C ASN A 59 -4.48 -1.05 13.24
N ASN A 60 -4.93 -2.29 13.08
CA ASN A 60 -6.16 -2.80 13.66
C ASN A 60 -6.01 -3.28 15.13
N GLY A 61 -4.89 -3.01 15.80
CA GLY A 61 -4.66 -3.36 17.21
C GLY A 61 -4.26 -4.82 17.50
N GLU A 62 -4.26 -5.71 16.51
CA GLU A 62 -3.76 -7.08 16.60
C GLU A 62 -2.62 -7.31 15.59
N ARG A 63 -1.96 -8.48 15.59
CA ARG A 63 -0.98 -8.82 14.54
C ARG A 63 -1.74 -8.85 13.20
N GLY A 64 -1.43 -7.93 12.28
CA GLY A 64 -2.16 -7.80 11.03
C GLY A 64 -1.59 -6.70 10.13
N VAL A 65 -2.29 -6.45 9.03
CA VAL A 65 -1.95 -5.42 8.03
C VAL A 65 -2.08 -4.04 8.67
N SER A 66 -1.03 -3.23 8.57
CA SER A 66 -1.08 -1.82 8.98
C SER A 66 -1.21 -0.88 7.78
N ILE A 67 -1.73 0.32 8.00
CA ILE A 67 -1.71 1.44 7.07
C ILE A 67 -0.58 2.38 7.50
N GLU A 68 0.28 2.74 6.57
CA GLU A 68 1.36 3.71 6.75
C GLU A 68 1.03 4.94 5.90
N ALA A 69 0.49 6.00 6.49
CA ALA A 69 0.31 7.28 5.81
C ALA A 69 1.65 8.01 5.70
N ILE A 70 2.21 8.06 4.49
CA ILE A 70 3.38 8.85 4.10
C ILE A 70 2.88 10.26 3.82
N CYS A 71 3.14 11.20 4.72
CA CYS A 71 2.74 12.59 4.48
C CYS A 71 3.66 13.26 3.45
N ARG A 72 3.38 14.50 3.04
CA ARG A 72 4.27 15.22 2.12
C ARG A 72 4.76 16.52 2.74
N THR A 73 6.02 16.87 2.45
CA THR A 73 6.49 18.25 2.51
C THR A 73 6.37 18.87 1.13
N ILE A 74 5.64 19.97 1.02
CA ILE A 74 5.57 20.77 -0.20
C ILE A 74 6.26 22.09 0.12
N ALA A 75 7.36 22.39 -0.56
CA ALA A 75 8.08 23.65 -0.34
C ALA A 75 7.23 24.88 -0.71
N ARG A 76 6.34 24.74 -1.71
CA ARG A 76 5.41 25.77 -2.21
C ARG A 76 4.10 25.14 -2.72
N PRO A 77 2.94 25.44 -2.12
CA PRO A 77 1.63 24.89 -2.50
C PRO A 77 1.27 25.05 -3.98
N GLU A 78 1.78 26.11 -4.63
CA GLU A 78 1.57 26.41 -6.05
C GLU A 78 2.31 25.47 -7.03
N ASP A 79 3.28 24.68 -6.56
CA ASP A 79 3.97 23.66 -7.37
C ASP A 79 3.17 22.34 -7.43
N LEU A 80 2.03 22.28 -6.74
CA LEU A 80 1.06 21.22 -6.95
C LEU A 80 0.41 21.39 -8.32
N PRO A 81 0.40 20.36 -9.18
CA PRO A 81 -0.48 20.35 -10.33
C PRO A 81 -1.94 20.21 -9.82
N TYR A 82 -2.54 21.31 -9.36
CA TYR A 82 -3.97 21.37 -9.12
C TYR A 82 -4.71 21.66 -10.43
N PRO A 83 -5.84 20.99 -10.72
CA PRO A 83 -6.43 19.90 -9.96
C PRO A 83 -5.94 18.54 -10.47
N MET A 84 -5.32 17.74 -9.60
CA MET A 84 -5.22 16.30 -9.87
C MET A 84 -6.63 15.72 -9.68
N ASP A 85 -7.14 15.08 -10.72
CA ASP A 85 -8.34 14.23 -10.63
C ASP A 85 -8.06 13.15 -9.56
N PRO A 86 -8.91 12.97 -8.52
CA PRO A 86 -8.65 12.12 -7.35
C PRO A 86 -8.48 10.61 -7.64
N ILE A 87 -8.44 10.22 -8.91
CA ILE A 87 -8.08 8.86 -9.29
C ILE A 87 -6.91 8.95 -10.27
N GLN A 88 -5.71 9.10 -9.74
CA GLN A 88 -4.49 8.72 -10.46
C GLN A 88 -4.04 7.38 -9.85
N LEU A 89 -3.88 6.38 -10.71
CA LEU A 89 -3.77 4.92 -10.47
C LEU A 89 -3.23 4.49 -9.10
N GLY A 90 -3.67 3.37 -8.54
CA GLY A 90 -3.12 2.89 -7.26
C GLY A 90 -4.18 2.21 -6.45
N VAL A 91 -4.67 2.86 -5.40
CA VAL A 91 -5.78 2.35 -4.57
C VAL A 91 -6.97 3.30 -4.63
N ASP A 92 -8.09 2.82 -5.17
CA ASP A 92 -9.37 3.56 -5.16
C ASP A 92 -10.14 3.31 -3.87
N ARG A 93 -10.06 2.10 -3.30
CA ARG A 93 -10.85 1.72 -2.13
C ARG A 93 -10.04 1.01 -1.06
N ILE A 94 -10.24 1.33 0.21
CA ILE A 94 -9.75 0.57 1.37
C ILE A 94 -10.95 -0.05 2.09
N TYR A 95 -10.84 -1.34 2.40
CA TYR A 95 -11.87 -2.07 3.12
C TYR A 95 -11.53 -2.13 4.60
N VAL A 96 -12.35 -1.49 5.44
CA VAL A 96 -12.29 -1.62 6.89
C VAL A 96 -13.57 -2.32 7.32
N GLN A 97 -13.44 -3.56 7.76
CA GLN A 97 -14.58 -4.32 8.24
C GLN A 97 -14.53 -4.37 9.77
N SER A 98 -15.69 -4.23 10.40
CA SER A 98 -15.84 -4.51 11.81
C SER A 98 -16.65 -5.78 12.08
N ALA A 99 -16.40 -6.43 13.22
CA ALA A 99 -16.98 -7.73 13.49
C ALA A 99 -18.50 -7.68 13.76
N ASN A 100 -19.21 -8.64 13.13
CA ASN A 100 -20.62 -9.04 13.25
C ASN A 100 -21.70 -8.20 12.52
N HIS A 101 -22.38 -8.92 11.62
CA HIS A 101 -23.65 -8.69 10.90
C HIS A 101 -23.67 -7.95 9.56
N GLU A 102 -24.53 -8.51 8.71
CA GLU A 102 -25.01 -7.99 7.42
C GLU A 102 -25.78 -6.70 7.66
N GLY A 103 -25.22 -5.56 7.27
CA GLY A 103 -25.84 -4.24 7.44
C GLY A 103 -25.00 -3.14 6.77
N ASP A 104 -25.71 -2.13 6.26
CA ASP A 104 -25.29 -1.09 5.32
C ASP A 104 -23.83 -0.64 5.42
N ASP A 105 -23.10 -0.77 4.31
CA ASP A 105 -21.76 -0.21 4.16
C ASP A 105 -21.84 1.31 3.97
N VAL A 106 -20.96 2.05 4.64
CA VAL A 106 -20.74 3.47 4.40
C VAL A 106 -19.46 3.64 3.62
N VAL A 107 -19.54 4.36 2.51
CA VAL A 107 -18.36 4.81 1.77
C VAL A 107 -18.02 6.22 2.23
N ILE A 108 -16.83 6.38 2.79
CA ILE A 108 -16.22 7.66 3.17
C ILE A 108 -15.10 7.94 2.18
N THR A 109 -14.75 9.21 1.97
CA THR A 109 -13.60 9.59 1.15
C THR A 109 -12.56 10.23 2.04
N ASP A 110 -11.32 9.75 1.97
CA ASP A 110 -10.20 10.32 2.69
C ASP A 110 -9.78 11.69 2.10
N PRO A 111 -8.91 12.45 2.77
CA PRO A 111 -8.55 13.80 2.32
C PRO A 111 -7.99 13.88 0.90
N ASP A 112 -7.35 12.81 0.40
CA ASP A 112 -6.72 12.78 -0.92
C ASP A 112 -7.55 12.02 -1.98
N GLY A 113 -8.77 11.59 -1.63
CA GLY A 113 -9.74 11.02 -2.58
C GLY A 113 -9.86 9.50 -2.55
N THR A 114 -9.06 8.79 -1.74
CA THR A 114 -9.19 7.34 -1.58
C THR A 114 -10.51 7.04 -0.87
N LYS A 115 -11.32 6.17 -1.46
CA LYS A 115 -12.58 5.72 -0.86
C LYS A 115 -12.28 4.72 0.25
N ILE A 116 -13.02 4.79 1.33
CA ILE A 116 -12.94 3.85 2.44
C ILE A 116 -14.34 3.28 2.60
N GLN A 117 -14.47 1.96 2.45
CA GLN A 117 -15.71 1.26 2.70
C GLN A 117 -15.66 0.65 4.09
N VAL A 118 -16.61 1.08 4.92
CA VAL A 118 -16.73 0.71 6.33
C VAL A 118 -18.07 0.03 6.56
N SER A 119 -18.03 -1.17 7.12
CA SER A 119 -19.23 -1.84 7.65
C SER A 119 -19.37 -1.54 9.15
N ALA A 120 -20.57 -1.61 9.74
CA ALA A 120 -20.79 -1.29 11.16
C ALA A 120 -20.32 -2.39 12.13
N GLY A 121 -19.88 -2.04 13.35
CA GLY A 121 -19.48 -3.01 14.39
C GLY A 121 -18.50 -2.49 15.47
N ASP A 122 -18.11 -3.39 16.38
CA ASP A 122 -17.52 -3.05 17.70
C ASP A 122 -15.97 -3.04 17.71
N ARG A 123 -15.33 -3.44 16.61
CA ARG A 123 -13.87 -3.47 16.39
C ARG A 123 -13.56 -3.36 14.90
N SER A 124 -12.70 -2.43 14.50
CA SER A 124 -12.34 -2.19 13.09
C SER A 124 -11.07 -2.93 12.68
N TYR A 125 -11.08 -3.61 11.53
CA TYR A 125 -9.89 -4.23 10.94
C TYR A 125 -9.81 -4.02 9.43
N ILE A 126 -8.59 -3.89 8.90
CA ILE A 126 -8.37 -3.72 7.47
C ILE A 126 -8.48 -5.09 6.78
N LYS A 127 -9.42 -5.24 5.83
CA LYS A 127 -9.63 -6.49 5.08
C LYS A 127 -9.13 -6.49 3.67
N GLY A 128 -8.78 -5.34 3.13
CA GLY A 128 -8.39 -5.31 1.76
C GLY A 128 -8.28 -3.93 1.19
N ILE A 129 -7.98 -3.91 -0.09
CA ILE A 129 -7.94 -2.73 -0.93
C ILE A 129 -8.50 -3.08 -2.31
N ARG A 130 -9.02 -2.08 -3.00
CA ARG A 130 -9.20 -2.12 -4.44
C ARG A 130 -8.12 -1.31 -5.11
N MET A 131 -7.38 -1.99 -5.96
CA MET A 131 -6.37 -1.40 -6.80
C MET A 131 -6.91 -1.11 -8.19
N LEU A 132 -6.59 0.08 -8.71
CA LEU A 132 -6.86 0.41 -10.09
C LEU A 132 -5.65 0.07 -10.94
N VAL A 133 -5.86 -0.79 -11.94
CA VAL A 133 -4.80 -1.28 -12.82
C VAL A 133 -5.04 -0.80 -14.26
N PRO A 134 -4.02 -0.33 -14.99
CA PRO A 134 -4.17 0.12 -16.38
C PRO A 134 -4.44 -1.05 -17.34
N ASP A 135 -3.92 -2.23 -17.01
CA ASP A 135 -3.98 -3.45 -17.79
C ASP A 135 -4.18 -4.62 -16.82
N TYR A 136 -5.42 -5.11 -16.76
CA TYR A 136 -5.77 -6.21 -15.88
C TYR A 136 -5.06 -7.51 -16.28
N GLN A 137 -4.83 -7.75 -17.58
CA GLN A 137 -4.19 -9.00 -18.02
C GLN A 137 -2.74 -9.06 -17.58
N LYS A 138 -1.99 -7.96 -17.75
CA LYS A 138 -0.62 -7.88 -17.22
C LYS A 138 -0.56 -8.05 -15.71
N SER A 139 -1.49 -7.42 -15.00
CA SER A 139 -1.57 -7.55 -13.54
C SER A 139 -1.86 -9.01 -13.15
N ARG A 140 -2.82 -9.66 -13.82
CA ARG A 140 -3.19 -11.06 -13.59
C ARG A 140 -2.01 -12.02 -13.78
N GLU A 141 -1.15 -11.77 -14.76
CA GLU A 141 0.06 -12.57 -15.01
C GLU A 141 1.17 -12.29 -14.00
N PHE A 142 1.29 -11.04 -13.56
CA PHE A 142 2.35 -10.57 -12.67
C PHE A 142 2.31 -11.21 -11.27
N TRP A 143 1.15 -11.18 -10.61
CA TRP A 143 1.02 -11.59 -9.19
C TRP A 143 1.38 -13.07 -8.95
N PRO A 144 0.91 -14.03 -9.79
CA PRO A 144 1.33 -15.43 -9.66
C PRO A 144 2.81 -15.62 -9.99
N ALA A 145 3.31 -14.96 -11.03
CA ALA A 145 4.70 -15.17 -11.48
C ALA A 145 5.73 -14.61 -10.49
N THR A 146 5.43 -13.49 -9.85
CA THR A 146 6.35 -12.80 -8.93
C THR A 146 6.24 -13.33 -7.51
N LEU A 147 5.02 -13.33 -6.97
CA LEU A 147 4.73 -13.59 -5.56
C LEU A 147 4.08 -14.98 -5.32
N GLY A 148 3.76 -15.72 -6.37
CA GLY A 148 3.06 -17.01 -6.24
C GLY A 148 1.61 -16.86 -5.77
N LEU A 149 1.04 -15.66 -5.87
CA LEU A 149 -0.33 -15.38 -5.44
C LEU A 149 -1.33 -15.71 -6.56
N GLU A 150 -2.39 -16.42 -6.21
CA GLU A 150 -3.45 -16.77 -7.16
C GLU A 150 -4.36 -15.56 -7.42
N VAL A 151 -4.59 -15.28 -8.71
CA VAL A 151 -5.56 -14.27 -9.15
C VAL A 151 -6.83 -14.98 -9.58
N ASN A 152 -7.94 -14.65 -8.93
CA ASN A 152 -9.25 -15.20 -9.20
C ASN A 152 -10.06 -14.24 -10.07
N ASP A 153 -10.89 -14.79 -10.95
CA ASP A 153 -11.88 -13.99 -11.68
C ASP A 153 -12.99 -13.53 -10.74
N ALA A 154 -13.40 -12.28 -10.90
CA ALA A 154 -14.52 -11.75 -10.16
C ALA A 154 -15.84 -12.37 -10.63
N PRO A 155 -16.83 -12.57 -9.74
CA PRO A 155 -18.18 -12.95 -10.14
C PRO A 155 -18.78 -11.98 -11.15
N GLU A 156 -19.64 -12.48 -12.04
CA GLU A 156 -20.36 -11.66 -13.00
C GLU A 156 -21.20 -10.57 -12.28
N GLY A 157 -21.16 -9.33 -12.80
CA GLY A 157 -21.89 -8.20 -12.24
C GLY A 157 -21.19 -7.45 -11.10
N THR A 158 -19.92 -7.74 -10.82
CA THR A 158 -19.10 -6.99 -9.86
C THR A 158 -18.38 -5.80 -10.51
N GLU A 159 -17.94 -4.83 -9.70
CA GLU A 159 -17.26 -3.60 -10.15
C GLU A 159 -15.78 -3.82 -10.53
N PHE A 160 -15.21 -4.97 -10.22
CA PHE A 160 -13.80 -5.30 -10.43
C PHE A 160 -13.67 -6.57 -11.29
N GLN A 161 -12.54 -6.77 -11.96
CA GLN A 161 -12.35 -7.89 -12.90
C GLN A 161 -11.75 -9.12 -12.23
N GLY A 162 -10.97 -8.94 -11.16
CA GLY A 162 -10.38 -10.05 -10.42
C GLY A 162 -9.96 -9.68 -9.02
N PHE A 163 -9.57 -10.68 -8.25
CA PHE A 163 -9.13 -10.47 -6.87
C PHE A 163 -8.08 -11.49 -6.43
N ILE A 164 -7.30 -11.10 -5.44
CA ILE A 164 -6.26 -11.90 -4.81
C ILE A 164 -6.59 -11.98 -3.32
N ASP A 165 -6.69 -13.20 -2.79
CA ASP A 165 -6.84 -13.42 -1.35
C ASP A 165 -5.49 -13.80 -0.74
N VAL A 166 -4.92 -12.90 0.05
CA VAL A 166 -3.73 -13.17 0.86
C VAL A 166 -4.19 -13.71 2.22
N ARG A 167 -3.89 -14.98 2.51
CA ARG A 167 -4.37 -15.68 3.70
C ARG A 167 -3.23 -15.98 4.68
N SER A 168 -3.46 -15.72 5.96
CA SER A 168 -2.57 -16.10 7.05
C SER A 168 -3.38 -16.71 8.19
N GLY A 169 -3.38 -18.03 8.32
CA GLY A 169 -4.24 -18.73 9.28
C GLY A 169 -5.74 -18.49 8.99
N THR A 170 -6.46 -17.92 9.95
CA THR A 170 -7.87 -17.53 9.80
C THR A 170 -8.07 -16.15 9.17
N ASP A 171 -7.00 -15.38 9.04
CA ASP A 171 -7.06 -14.03 8.49
C ASP A 171 -6.93 -14.04 6.98
N MET A 172 -7.67 -13.12 6.35
CA MET A 172 -7.68 -12.91 4.92
C MET A 172 -7.62 -11.41 4.66
N PHE A 173 -6.73 -11.03 3.77
CA PHE A 173 -6.65 -9.71 3.17
C PHE A 173 -6.90 -9.83 1.67
N ARG A 174 -7.83 -9.05 1.12
CA ARG A 174 -8.23 -9.09 -0.29
C ARG A 174 -7.68 -7.90 -1.05
N ILE A 175 -7.08 -8.16 -2.21
CA ILE A 175 -6.73 -7.14 -3.20
C ILE A 175 -7.70 -7.32 -4.37
N GLU A 176 -8.61 -6.38 -4.57
CA GLU A 176 -9.44 -6.32 -5.78
C GLU A 176 -8.71 -5.57 -6.87
N LEU A 177 -8.87 -6.01 -8.12
CA LEU A 177 -8.22 -5.44 -9.29
C LEU A 177 -9.29 -4.90 -10.23
N GLU A 178 -9.34 -3.58 -10.38
CA GLU A 178 -10.26 -2.90 -11.29
C GLU A 178 -9.48 -2.25 -12.44
N GLN A 179 -9.80 -2.60 -13.69
CA GLN A 179 -9.13 -2.00 -14.84
C GLN A 179 -9.56 -0.55 -15.04
N SER A 180 -8.61 0.36 -14.98
CA SER A 180 -8.78 1.77 -15.29
C SER A 180 -8.34 2.08 -16.71
N SER A 181 -9.05 3.01 -17.37
CA SER A 181 -8.69 3.54 -18.69
C SER A 181 -7.64 4.65 -18.62
N LEU A 182 -7.19 5.01 -17.42
CA LEU A 182 -6.25 6.09 -17.19
C LEU A 182 -4.81 5.67 -17.54
N PRO A 183 -4.00 6.58 -18.12
CA PRO A 183 -2.63 6.28 -18.47
C PRO A 183 -1.76 6.05 -17.22
N VAL A 184 -0.81 5.12 -17.32
CA VAL A 184 0.20 4.88 -16.28
C VAL A 184 1.10 6.08 -16.16
N ILE A 185 0.99 6.79 -15.04
CA ILE A 185 2.00 7.75 -14.65
C ILE A 185 2.93 6.99 -13.70
N PRO A 186 4.21 6.78 -14.08
CA PRO A 186 5.21 6.21 -13.18
C PRO A 186 5.31 7.15 -11.99
N THR A 187 5.01 6.63 -10.82
CA THR A 187 4.86 7.46 -9.65
C THR A 187 6.14 7.47 -8.86
N ASN A 188 6.63 8.68 -8.58
CA ASN A 188 7.25 8.88 -7.30
C ASN A 188 6.18 8.55 -6.24
N GLY A 189 6.57 7.99 -5.11
CA GLY A 189 5.63 7.55 -4.08
C GLY A 189 4.81 8.66 -3.43
N TYR A 190 4.44 9.75 -4.11
CA TYR A 190 3.68 10.89 -3.63
C TYR A 190 2.32 11.09 -4.35
N GLN A 191 1.97 10.30 -5.38
CA GLN A 191 0.82 10.62 -6.25
C GLN A 191 -0.35 9.61 -6.27
N LEU A 192 -0.28 8.46 -5.58
CA LEU A 192 -1.20 7.34 -5.84
C LEU A 192 -2.17 6.90 -4.74
N GLY A 193 -2.23 7.59 -3.61
CA GLY A 193 -3.07 7.16 -2.48
C GLY A 193 -2.67 5.83 -1.84
N ALA A 194 -1.90 4.96 -2.51
CA ALA A 194 -1.14 3.84 -1.98
C ALA A 194 0.27 3.84 -2.57
N GLY A 195 1.23 4.42 -1.84
CA GLY A 195 2.63 4.45 -2.23
C GLY A 195 3.29 3.07 -2.24
N ARG A 196 2.80 2.09 -1.46
CA ARG A 196 3.51 0.79 -1.31
C ARG A 196 2.64 -0.34 -0.74
N LEU A 197 2.85 -1.59 -1.19
CA LEU A 197 2.37 -2.82 -0.56
C LEU A 197 3.54 -3.67 -0.10
N ALA A 198 3.59 -4.00 1.19
CA ALA A 198 4.69 -4.75 1.77
C ALA A 198 4.32 -6.20 2.09
N PHE A 199 5.12 -7.14 1.60
CA PHE A 199 4.94 -8.57 1.76
C PHE A 199 6.14 -9.18 2.48
N THR A 200 5.89 -10.09 3.42
CA THR A 200 6.95 -10.93 3.97
C THR A 200 7.18 -12.13 3.04
N VAL A 201 8.42 -12.34 2.62
CA VAL A 201 8.83 -13.40 1.69
C VAL A 201 10.02 -14.20 2.23
N ASP A 202 10.20 -15.41 1.67
CA ASP A 202 11.30 -16.29 2.05
C ASP A 202 12.67 -15.79 1.55
N ASP A 203 12.70 -15.20 0.34
CA ASP A 203 13.90 -14.75 -0.38
C ASP A 203 13.60 -13.49 -1.19
N VAL A 204 14.18 -12.36 -0.78
CA VAL A 204 13.98 -11.06 -1.44
C VAL A 204 14.66 -10.99 -2.80
N GLU A 205 15.91 -11.47 -2.90
CA GLU A 205 16.72 -11.36 -4.12
C GLU A 205 16.08 -12.15 -5.26
N ALA A 206 15.72 -13.41 -4.99
CA ALA A 206 15.04 -14.24 -5.98
C ALA A 206 13.66 -13.68 -6.37
N THR A 207 12.97 -13.00 -5.45
CA THR A 207 11.67 -12.38 -5.75
C THR A 207 11.81 -11.16 -6.65
N LEU A 208 12.82 -10.32 -6.39
CA LEU A 208 13.13 -9.17 -7.24
C LEU A 208 13.52 -9.63 -8.66
N GLU A 209 14.37 -10.65 -8.80
CA GLU A 209 14.76 -11.19 -10.11
C GLU A 209 13.55 -11.64 -10.93
N ARG A 210 12.60 -12.36 -10.31
CA ARG A 210 11.36 -12.77 -10.97
C ARG A 210 10.47 -11.58 -11.33
N ALA A 211 10.34 -10.61 -10.43
CA ALA A 211 9.57 -9.40 -10.69
C ALA A 211 10.05 -8.71 -11.97
N LEU A 212 11.36 -8.46 -12.06
CA LEU A 212 11.98 -7.81 -13.22
C LEU A 212 11.80 -8.64 -14.51
N ALA A 213 11.91 -9.97 -14.43
CA ALA A 213 11.66 -10.86 -15.56
C ALA A 213 10.20 -10.84 -16.05
N THR A 214 9.26 -10.41 -15.21
CA THR A 214 7.81 -10.32 -15.51
C THR A 214 7.35 -8.91 -15.85
N GLY A 215 8.28 -7.99 -16.08
CA GLY A 215 7.99 -6.63 -16.53
C GLY A 215 7.78 -5.61 -15.41
N ALA A 216 8.13 -5.95 -14.15
CA ALA A 216 8.31 -4.94 -13.11
C ALA A 216 9.44 -3.98 -13.48
N GLN A 217 9.38 -2.77 -12.93
CA GLN A 217 10.47 -1.81 -13.02
C GLN A 217 11.21 -1.76 -11.69
N GLU A 218 12.54 -1.73 -11.75
CA GLU A 218 13.37 -1.60 -10.56
C GLU A 218 13.09 -0.27 -9.86
N PHE A 219 12.94 -0.30 -8.54
CA PHE A 219 12.63 0.88 -7.74
C PHE A 219 13.59 0.96 -6.54
N GLY A 220 14.82 1.40 -6.81
CA GLY A 220 15.85 1.54 -5.77
C GLY A 220 16.59 0.24 -5.43
N ASN A 221 17.64 0.38 -4.63
CA ASN A 221 18.52 -0.73 -4.26
C ASN A 221 17.94 -1.57 -3.12
N LEU A 222 18.42 -2.82 -3.00
CA LEU A 222 18.15 -3.66 -1.84
C LEU A 222 18.65 -2.99 -0.55
N GLY A 223 17.75 -2.85 0.42
CA GLY A 223 18.07 -2.39 1.77
C GLY A 223 18.45 -3.56 2.68
N ARG A 224 19.47 -3.39 3.51
CA ARG A 224 19.81 -4.32 4.59
C ARG A 224 19.90 -3.58 5.91
N PHE A 225 19.16 -4.08 6.90
CA PHE A 225 19.00 -3.44 8.21
C PHE A 225 19.29 -4.42 9.33
N GLU A 226 20.19 -4.04 10.22
CA GLU A 226 20.58 -4.83 11.39
C GLU A 226 19.66 -4.53 12.57
N LEU A 227 18.74 -5.46 12.89
CA LEU A 227 17.72 -5.33 13.92
C LEU A 227 18.04 -6.23 15.12
N GLY A 228 19.25 -6.08 15.68
CA GLY A 228 19.72 -6.91 16.80
C GLY A 228 19.98 -8.36 16.38
N PRO A 229 19.20 -9.36 16.89
CA PRO A 229 19.39 -10.78 16.54
C PRO A 229 18.83 -11.15 15.15
N VAL A 230 18.23 -10.20 14.44
CA VAL A 230 17.64 -10.40 13.12
C VAL A 230 18.24 -9.39 12.15
N THR A 231 18.54 -9.84 10.93
CA THR A 231 18.83 -8.97 9.79
C THR A 231 17.57 -8.92 8.92
N MET A 232 17.09 -7.71 8.61
CA MET A 232 15.99 -7.50 7.67
C MET A 232 16.58 -7.12 6.31
N VAL A 233 16.20 -7.84 5.27
CA VAL A 233 16.47 -7.49 3.86
C VAL A 233 15.18 -6.96 3.26
N ALA A 234 15.25 -5.84 2.54
CA ALA A 234 14.12 -5.23 1.85
C ALA A 234 14.44 -5.03 0.38
N GLY A 235 13.53 -5.42 -0.50
CA GLY A 235 13.59 -5.12 -1.93
C GLY A 235 12.35 -4.36 -2.38
N PHE A 236 12.52 -3.50 -3.38
CA PHE A 236 11.48 -2.61 -3.86
C PHE A 236 11.43 -2.62 -5.39
N TRP A 237 10.24 -2.68 -5.95
CA TRP A 237 10.01 -2.59 -7.39
C TRP A 237 8.62 -2.02 -7.66
N LEU A 238 8.42 -1.45 -8.84
CA LEU A 238 7.11 -1.05 -9.34
C LEU A 238 6.50 -2.24 -10.07
N GLU A 239 5.32 -2.67 -9.64
CA GLU A 239 4.53 -3.59 -10.45
C GLU A 239 3.91 -2.85 -11.66
N PRO A 240 3.42 -3.57 -12.70
CA PRO A 240 2.99 -2.94 -13.96
C PRO A 240 1.91 -1.85 -13.86
N SER A 241 1.12 -1.79 -12.77
CA SER A 241 0.17 -0.71 -12.49
C SER A 241 0.75 0.52 -11.78
N GLY A 242 2.02 0.50 -11.40
CA GLY A 242 2.72 1.62 -10.76
C GLY A 242 2.69 1.61 -9.23
N VAL A 243 2.17 0.56 -8.59
CA VAL A 243 2.26 0.39 -7.14
C VAL A 243 3.63 -0.14 -6.77
N VAL A 244 4.27 0.45 -5.74
CA VAL A 244 5.53 -0.09 -5.23
C VAL A 244 5.24 -1.36 -4.43
N ILE A 245 5.84 -2.46 -4.82
CA ILE A 245 5.89 -3.68 -4.04
C ILE A 245 7.16 -3.66 -3.21
N GLN A 246 7.02 -3.93 -1.91
CA GLN A 246 8.13 -4.13 -1.00
C GLN A 246 8.15 -5.58 -0.53
N ALA A 247 9.22 -6.31 -0.81
CA ALA A 247 9.46 -7.60 -0.19
C ALA A 247 10.35 -7.45 1.04
N LEU A 248 9.99 -8.14 2.11
CA LEU A 248 10.69 -8.17 3.40
C LEU A 248 11.09 -9.61 3.73
N GLN A 249 12.36 -9.81 4.02
CA GLN A 249 12.90 -11.09 4.52
C GLN A 249 13.55 -10.84 5.88
N PHE A 250 13.20 -11.66 6.87
CA PHE A 250 13.75 -11.58 8.22
C PHE A 250 14.64 -12.80 8.49
N ILE A 251 15.94 -12.58 8.59
CA ILE A 251 16.96 -13.63 8.78
C ILE A 251 17.41 -13.63 10.23
N LYS A 252 17.21 -14.74 10.93
CA LYS A 252 17.73 -14.92 12.29
C LYS A 252 19.21 -15.29 12.23
N LYS A 253 20.02 -14.64 13.06
CA LYS A 253 21.46 -14.93 13.22
C LYS A 253 21.70 -16.22 14.00
#